data_AF-A0A6B0HID6-F1
#
_entry.id   AF-A0A6B0HID6-F1
#
_cell.length_a   1.000
_cell.length_b   1.000
_cell.length_c   1.000
_cell.angle_alpha   90.00
_cell.angle_beta   90.00
_cell.angle_gamma   90.00
#
_symmetry.space_group_name_H-M   'P 1'
#
loop_
_entity.id
_entity.type
_entity.pdbx_description
1 polymer ?
#
loop_
_entity_poly.entity_id
_entity_poly.type
_entity_poly.pdbx_seq_one_letter_code
_entity_poly.pdbx_strand_id
1 'polypeptide(L)'
;MRIERSLVLEGVPREVPVDTPITVCVRDRANRPVEGAIVDLGTRWVRTNARGRCEITVRSPGFWKIVAEKAPTDRVVYEPATALVRAVPRTNHRRARVERSRKPLRV
;
A
#
# COMPACT_ATOMS: atom_id res chain seq x y z
N MET A 1 10.80 -32.99 -2.35
CA MET A 1 11.01 -32.03 -1.24
C MET A 1 10.58 -30.65 -1.72
N ARG A 2 9.73 -29.94 -0.98
CA ARG A 2 9.40 -28.54 -1.25
C ARG A 2 10.29 -27.66 -0.37
N ILE A 3 10.78 -26.56 -0.92
CA ILE A 3 11.55 -25.56 -0.16
C ILE A 3 10.60 -24.46 0.35
N GLU A 4 10.87 -23.95 1.54
CA GLU A 4 10.17 -22.80 2.09
C GLU A 4 10.82 -21.51 1.61
N ARG A 5 10.01 -20.51 1.24
CA ARG A 5 10.47 -19.18 0.87
C ARG A 5 9.61 -18.10 1.52
N SER A 6 10.21 -17.33 2.41
CA SER A 6 9.55 -16.17 2.98
C SER A 6 9.46 -15.03 1.97
N LEU A 7 8.28 -14.43 1.86
CA LEU A 7 8.06 -13.21 1.11
C LEU A 7 8.53 -11.99 1.93
N VAL A 8 8.86 -10.91 1.21
CA VAL A 8 9.22 -9.61 1.76
C VAL A 8 8.46 -8.54 0.99
N LEU A 9 7.82 -7.62 1.72
CA LEU A 9 7.14 -6.44 1.21
C LEU A 9 8.07 -5.23 1.29
N GLU A 10 8.36 -4.60 0.16
CA GLU A 10 9.14 -3.37 0.05
C GLU A 10 8.29 -2.23 -0.54
N GLY A 11 8.70 -0.99 -0.28
CA GLY A 11 8.04 0.20 -0.82
C GLY A 11 6.72 0.60 -0.13
N VAL A 12 6.35 -0.10 0.95
CA VAL A 12 5.21 0.28 1.79
C VAL A 12 5.65 1.39 2.76
N PRO A 13 5.17 2.63 2.62
CA PRO A 13 5.50 3.70 3.55
C PRO A 13 4.79 3.46 4.90
N ARG A 14 5.33 4.04 5.97
CA ARG A 14 4.65 4.03 7.28
C ARG A 14 3.36 4.86 7.27
N GLU A 15 3.34 5.92 6.47
CA GLU A 15 2.23 6.87 6.36
C GLU A 15 2.07 7.36 4.92
N VAL A 16 0.82 7.52 4.48
CA VAL A 16 0.49 7.96 3.12
C VAL A 16 -0.85 8.73 3.11
N PRO A 17 -0.98 9.82 2.34
CA PRO A 17 -2.29 10.43 2.13
C PRO A 17 -3.22 9.48 1.36
N VAL A 18 -4.50 9.42 1.72
CA VAL A 18 -5.51 8.67 0.97
C VAL A 18 -5.48 9.05 -0.52
N ASP A 19 -5.88 8.11 -1.37
CA ASP A 19 -5.88 8.24 -2.84
C ASP A 19 -4.49 8.51 -3.45
N THR A 20 -3.41 8.33 -2.69
CA THR A 20 -2.05 8.34 -3.23
C THR A 20 -1.66 6.93 -3.63
N PRO A 21 -1.24 6.69 -4.88
CA PRO A 21 -0.71 5.40 -5.31
C PRO A 21 0.55 5.01 -4.53
N ILE A 22 0.62 3.74 -4.13
CA ILE A 22 1.78 3.14 -3.47
C ILE A 22 2.28 2.03 -4.38
N THR A 23 3.56 2.12 -4.79
CA THR A 23 4.22 1.02 -5.50
C THR A 23 4.77 0.03 -4.48
N VAL A 24 4.24 -1.18 -4.50
CA VAL A 24 4.69 -2.28 -3.64
C VAL A 24 5.52 -3.26 -4.45
N CYS A 25 6.65 -3.67 -3.90
CA CYS A 25 7.47 -4.74 -4.44
C CYS A 25 7.40 -5.96 -3.53
N VAL A 26 7.10 -7.13 -4.09
CA VAL A 26 7.15 -8.41 -3.39
C VAL A 26 8.40 -9.16 -3.86
N ARG A 27 9.26 -9.51 -2.90
CA ARG A 27 10.50 -10.25 -3.12
C ARG A 27 10.60 -11.45 -2.19
N ASP A 28 11.56 -12.33 -2.44
CA ASP A 28 12.00 -13.33 -1.46
C ASP A 28 13.21 -12.85 -0.66
N ARG A 29 13.65 -13.62 0.34
CA ARG A 29 14.85 -13.30 1.15
C ARG A 29 16.17 -13.24 0.36
N ALA A 30 16.21 -13.83 -0.84
CA ALA A 30 17.35 -13.73 -1.75
C ALA A 30 17.25 -12.48 -2.66
N ASN A 31 16.35 -11.54 -2.33
CA ASN A 31 16.09 -10.30 -3.06
C ASN A 31 15.58 -10.53 -4.50
N ARG A 32 15.03 -11.72 -4.80
CA ARG A 32 14.48 -12.03 -6.12
C ARG A 32 13.03 -11.57 -6.21
N PRO A 33 12.61 -10.94 -7.32
CA PRO A 33 11.23 -10.52 -7.49
C PRO A 33 10.29 -11.74 -7.56
N VAL A 34 9.11 -11.61 -6.95
CA VAL A 34 8.10 -12.67 -6.94
C VAL A 34 6.92 -12.25 -7.81
N GLU A 35 6.82 -12.83 -8.99
CA GLU A 35 5.71 -12.63 -9.92
C GLU A 35 4.43 -13.35 -9.47
N GLY A 36 3.27 -12.75 -9.72
CA GLY A 36 1.97 -13.34 -9.45
C GLY A 36 1.70 -13.62 -7.97
N ALA A 37 2.40 -12.92 -7.08
CA ALA A 37 2.00 -12.82 -5.67
C ALA A 37 0.75 -11.95 -5.57
N ILE A 38 -0.13 -12.27 -4.64
CA ILE A 38 -1.33 -11.50 -4.34
C ILE A 38 -0.99 -10.54 -3.20
N VAL A 39 -1.19 -9.25 -3.42
CA VAL A 39 -1.12 -8.22 -2.39
C VAL A 39 -2.54 -7.82 -2.02
N ASP A 40 -2.95 -8.14 -0.81
CA ASP A 40 -4.29 -7.90 -0.27
C ASP A 40 -4.29 -6.74 0.74
N LEU A 41 -5.28 -5.85 0.60
CA LEU A 41 -5.59 -4.74 1.50
C LEU A 41 -6.90 -4.97 2.28
N GLY A 42 -7.43 -6.19 2.28
CA GLY A 42 -8.68 -6.59 2.92
C GLY A 42 -9.94 -6.28 2.12
N THR A 43 -9.98 -5.17 1.39
CA THR A 43 -11.11 -4.80 0.49
C THR A 43 -10.80 -5.02 -0.98
N ARG A 44 -9.52 -5.11 -1.34
CA ARG A 44 -9.04 -5.27 -2.71
C ARG A 44 -7.72 -6.00 -2.71
N TRP A 45 -7.54 -6.83 -3.72
CA TRP A 45 -6.29 -7.51 -4.00
C TRP A 45 -5.76 -7.17 -5.39
N VAL A 46 -4.44 -7.19 -5.54
CA VAL A 46 -3.74 -6.95 -6.81
C VAL A 46 -2.63 -8.00 -6.97
N ARG A 47 -2.36 -8.43 -8.20
CA ARG A 47 -1.26 -9.36 -8.49
C ARG A 47 0.02 -8.61 -8.88
N THR A 48 1.16 -9.11 -8.43
CA THR A 48 2.46 -8.61 -8.88
C THR A 48 2.78 -9.04 -10.31
N ASN A 49 3.43 -8.16 -11.06
CA ASN A 49 3.92 -8.45 -12.41
C ASN A 49 5.26 -9.23 -12.39
N ALA A 50 5.84 -9.49 -13.56
CA ALA A 50 7.14 -10.17 -13.73
C ALA A 50 8.32 -9.53 -12.96
N ARG A 51 8.23 -8.24 -12.61
CA ARG A 51 9.22 -7.53 -11.78
C ARG A 51 8.91 -7.60 -10.29
N GLY A 52 7.90 -8.37 -9.88
CA GLY A 52 7.42 -8.44 -8.51
C GLY A 52 6.71 -7.17 -8.03
N ARG A 53 6.24 -6.31 -8.95
CA ARG A 53 5.66 -5.01 -8.59
C ARG A 53 4.15 -4.99 -8.77
N CYS A 54 3.45 -4.26 -7.91
CA CYS A 54 2.06 -3.87 -8.09
C CYS A 54 1.82 -2.47 -7.53
N GLU A 55 0.73 -1.85 -7.96
CA GLU A 55 0.28 -0.56 -7.43
C GLU A 55 -1.00 -0.76 -6.61
N ILE A 56 -1.03 -0.13 -5.44
CA ILE A 56 -2.18 -0.17 -4.53
C ILE A 56 -2.55 1.25 -4.13
N THR A 57 -3.80 1.45 -3.73
CA THR A 57 -4.29 2.75 -3.27
C THR A 57 -5.23 2.56 -2.11
N VAL A 58 -4.99 3.29 -1.02
CA VAL A 58 -5.84 3.28 0.16
C VAL A 58 -6.84 4.43 0.08
N ARG A 59 -8.13 4.12 0.17
CA ARG A 59 -9.22 5.07 -0.10
C ARG A 59 -9.84 5.73 1.13
N SER A 60 -9.58 5.20 2.33
CA SER A 60 -10.08 5.79 3.57
C SER A 60 -8.99 5.89 4.63
N PRO A 61 -9.03 6.94 5.48
CA PRO A 61 -8.06 7.11 6.54
C PRO A 61 -8.10 5.96 7.55
N GLY A 62 -6.97 5.73 8.22
CA GLY A 62 -6.84 4.69 9.25
C GLY A 62 -5.61 3.83 9.09
N PHE A 63 -5.53 2.75 9.85
CA PHE A 63 -4.46 1.77 9.73
C PHE A 63 -4.87 0.63 8.81
N TRP A 64 -4.01 0.31 7.86
CA TRP A 64 -4.25 -0.71 6.85
C TRP A 64 -3.17 -1.77 6.94
N LYS A 65 -3.61 -3.02 7.09
CA LYS A 65 -2.77 -4.20 6.99
C LYS A 65 -2.68 -4.59 5.51
N ILE A 66 -1.47 -4.68 5.00
CA ILE A 66 -1.17 -5.16 3.66
C ILE A 66 -0.55 -6.54 3.81
N VAL A 67 -1.11 -7.54 3.13
CA VAL A 67 -0.62 -8.91 3.17
C VAL A 67 -0.17 -9.33 1.78
N ALA A 68 1.04 -9.85 1.65
CA ALA A 68 1.51 -10.50 0.42
C ALA A 68 1.51 -12.01 0.60
N GLU A 69 0.84 -12.70 -0.29
CA GLU A 69 0.72 -14.15 -0.29
C GLU A 69 0.99 -14.70 -1.69
N LYS A 70 1.44 -15.95 -1.78
CA LYS A 70 1.56 -16.65 -3.05
C LYS A 70 1.18 -18.10 -2.87
N ALA A 71 0.34 -18.60 -3.77
CA ALA A 71 -0.04 -20.01 -3.79
C ALA A 71 1.21 -20.89 -3.89
N PRO A 72 1.25 -22.02 -3.15
CA PRO A 72 2.36 -22.94 -3.24
C PRO A 72 2.44 -23.56 -4.64
N THR A 73 3.64 -24.00 -4.99
CA THR A 73 3.93 -24.74 -6.22
C THR A 73 4.42 -26.15 -5.85
N ASP A 74 4.67 -26.99 -6.85
CA ASP A 74 5.24 -28.31 -6.61
C ASP A 74 6.62 -28.28 -5.94
N ARG A 75 7.36 -27.17 -6.09
CA ARG A 75 8.73 -27.01 -5.60
C ARG A 75 8.85 -26.07 -4.40
N VAL A 76 7.93 -25.12 -4.24
CA VAL A 76 8.07 -24.01 -3.28
C VAL A 76 6.78 -23.80 -2.52
N VAL A 77 6.89 -23.70 -1.20
CA VAL A 77 5.86 -23.16 -0.31
C VAL A 77 6.29 -21.76 0.10
N TYR A 78 5.38 -20.79 0.03
CA TYR A 78 5.67 -19.41 0.36
C TYR A 78 5.14 -19.07 1.74
N GLU A 79 5.97 -18.46 2.58
CA GLU A 79 5.48 -17.83 3.81
C GLU A 79 5.02 -16.40 3.49
N PRO A 80 3.83 -15.99 3.93
CA PRO A 80 3.28 -14.68 3.63
C PRO A 80 4.05 -13.56 4.35
N ALA A 81 3.99 -12.36 3.80
CA ALA A 81 4.54 -11.15 4.42
C ALA A 81 3.43 -10.19 4.80
N THR A 82 3.61 -9.44 5.89
CA THR A 82 2.66 -8.40 6.32
C THR A 82 3.38 -7.07 6.49
N ALA A 83 2.74 -5.99 6.05
CA ALA A 83 3.13 -4.62 6.34
C ALA A 83 1.93 -3.81 6.85
N LEU A 84 2.20 -2.71 7.54
CA LEU A 84 1.17 -1.80 8.07
C LEU A 84 1.44 -0.38 7.59
N VAL A 85 0.40 0.27 7.08
CA VAL A 85 0.45 1.66 6.62
C VAL A 85 -0.65 2.48 7.28
N ARG A 86 -0.30 3.70 7.71
CA ARG A 86 -1.26 4.70 8.18
C ARG A 86 -1.71 5.57 7.00
N ALA A 87 -2.96 5.44 6.60
CA ALA A 87 -3.57 6.33 5.63
C ALA A 87 -4.11 7.59 6.33
N VAL A 88 -3.71 8.77 5.86
CA VAL A 88 -4.13 10.05 6.42
C VAL A 88 -5.02 10.83 5.45
N PRO A 89 -5.97 11.66 5.93
CA PRO A 89 -6.75 12.52 5.04
C PRO A 89 -5.84 13.39 4.17
N ARG A 90 -6.19 13.55 2.89
CA ARG A 90 -5.52 14.53 2.04
C ARG A 90 -5.86 15.92 2.58
N THR A 91 -4.88 16.62 3.15
CA THR A 91 -5.05 18.04 3.48
C THR A 91 -5.05 18.85 2.19
N ASN A 92 -6.23 18.99 1.57
CA ASN A 92 -6.42 19.97 0.52
C ASN A 92 -6.31 21.36 1.15
N HIS A 93 -5.15 22.01 1.04
CA HIS A 93 -4.95 23.41 1.46
C HIS A 93 -5.79 24.44 0.65
N ARG A 94 -6.87 24.03 -0.02
CA ARG A 94 -7.67 24.89 -0.91
C ARG A 94 -8.78 25.69 -0.21
N ARG A 95 -8.94 25.63 1.12
CA ARG A 95 -9.98 26.36 1.86
C ARG A 95 -9.44 27.19 3.04
N ALA A 96 -8.38 27.97 2.83
CA ALA A 96 -7.91 28.96 3.82
C ALA A 96 -8.06 30.42 3.36
N ARG A 97 -8.84 30.71 2.31
CA ARG A 97 -8.97 32.08 1.76
C ARG A 97 -10.41 32.48 1.42
N VAL A 98 -11.39 32.18 2.27
CA VAL A 98 -12.72 32.82 2.19
C VAL A 98 -13.29 32.93 3.60
N GLU A 99 -12.88 33.96 4.36
CA GLU A 99 -13.65 34.57 5.48
C GLU A 99 -12.76 35.53 6.28
N ARG A 100 -12.41 36.70 5.73
CA ARG A 100 -11.91 37.85 6.52
C ARG A 100 -12.17 39.19 5.81
N SER A 101 -13.33 39.32 5.16
CA SER A 101 -13.69 40.55 4.42
C SER A 101 -15.17 40.89 4.56
N ARG A 102 -15.69 40.91 5.80
CA ARG A 102 -16.96 41.57 6.12
C ARG A 102 -16.86 42.28 7.46
N LYS A 103 -16.32 43.51 7.42
CA LYS A 103 -16.68 44.56 8.38
C LYS A 103 -17.22 45.73 7.56
N PRO A 104 -18.49 46.11 7.66
CA PRO A 104 -18.91 47.44 7.25
C PRO A 104 -18.45 48.44 8.32
N LEU A 105 -17.68 49.46 7.93
CA LEU A 105 -17.64 50.72 8.67
C LEU A 105 -19.02 51.35 8.53
N ARG A 106 -19.71 51.59 9.65
CA ARG A 106 -20.78 52.59 9.69
C ARG A 106 -20.17 53.88 10.24
N VAL A 107 -20.40 54.95 9.48
CA VAL A 107 -20.12 56.36 9.75
C VAL A 107 -21.17 56.91 10.69
#